data_AF-A0A1Y0C1Q6-F1
#
_entry.id   AF-A0A1Y0C1Q6-F1
#
_cell.length_a   1.000
_cell.length_b   1.000
_cell.length_c   1.000
_cell.angle_alpha   90.00
_cell.angle_beta   90.00
_cell.angle_gamma   90.00
#
_symmetry.space_group_name_H-M   'P 1'
#
loop_
_entity.id
_entity.type
_entity.pdbx_description
1 polymer ?
#
loop_
_entity_poly.entity_id
_entity_poly.type
_entity_poly.pdbx_seq_one_letter_code
_entity_poly.pdbx_strand_id
1 'polypeptide(L)'
;MSDPAATLALVKWLEDRLKNWKAEAKTQLGLLAGERKAAVVGGQVIGHITMTKGRKTARVVSEAGLLAYVKANYPSEIEVEERIRPAFLKQLLDETAKKGAFVDTDGVVIDGLIDVAQGDPYPTARLAEDADITIAGLLSRGALGIDGLRQIEQ
;
A
#
# COMPACT_ATOMS: atom_id res chain seq x y z
N MET A 1 25.30 -0.42 18.01
CA MET A 1 25.04 -0.18 16.57
C MET A 1 24.26 -1.38 16.08
N SER A 2 22.94 -1.25 15.96
CA SER A 2 22.07 -2.35 15.47
C SER A 2 22.42 -2.67 14.01
N ASP A 3 22.44 -3.96 13.64
CA ASP A 3 22.62 -4.40 12.26
C ASP A 3 21.46 -3.85 11.38
N PRO A 4 21.76 -3.06 10.32
CA PRO A 4 20.72 -2.53 9.44
C PRO A 4 19.86 -3.61 8.78
N ALA A 5 20.42 -4.78 8.47
CA ALA A 5 19.67 -5.88 7.88
C ALA A 5 18.68 -6.49 8.89
N ALA A 6 19.14 -6.77 10.11
CA ALA A 6 18.28 -7.19 11.22
C ALA A 6 17.18 -6.15 11.54
N THR A 7 17.50 -4.86 11.41
CA THR A 7 16.53 -3.78 11.62
C THR A 7 15.44 -3.78 10.55
N LEU A 8 15.79 -3.94 9.27
CA LEU A 8 14.80 -4.06 8.18
C LEU A 8 13.93 -5.31 8.32
N ALA A 9 14.51 -6.44 8.77
CA ALA A 9 13.75 -7.65 9.06
C ALA A 9 12.75 -7.43 10.22
N LEU A 10 13.18 -6.77 11.30
CA LEU A 10 12.30 -6.41 12.42
C LEU A 10 11.16 -5.49 11.97
N VAL A 11 11.47 -4.44 11.20
CA VAL A 11 10.46 -3.51 10.67
C VAL A 11 9.43 -4.25 9.83
N LYS A 12 9.88 -5.09 8.90
CA LYS A 12 8.99 -5.88 8.05
C LYS A 12 8.07 -6.79 8.87
N TRP A 13 8.60 -7.46 9.89
CA TRP A 13 7.81 -8.29 10.79
C TRP A 13 6.79 -7.48 11.59
N LEU A 14 7.18 -6.31 12.12
CA LEU A 14 6.28 -5.40 12.84
C LEU A 14 5.16 -4.89 11.94
N GLU A 15 5.42 -4.55 10.68
CA GLU A 15 4.39 -4.13 9.72
C GLU A 15 3.34 -5.21 9.48
N ASP A 16 3.78 -6.46 9.32
CA ASP A 16 2.88 -7.59 9.08
C ASP A 16 2.05 -7.89 10.33
N ARG A 17 2.65 -7.83 11.53
CA ARG A 17 1.92 -7.95 12.82
C ARG A 17 0.97 -6.78 13.07
N LEU A 18 1.37 -5.55 12.79
CA LEU A 18 0.58 -4.34 13.00
C LEU A 18 -0.73 -4.39 12.22
N LYS A 19 -0.72 -4.92 10.99
CA LYS A 19 -1.94 -5.11 10.20
C LYS A 19 -2.95 -5.99 10.94
N ASN A 20 -2.50 -7.11 11.47
CA ASN A 20 -3.34 -8.08 12.17
C ASN A 20 -3.84 -7.51 13.51
N TRP A 21 -2.93 -6.95 14.34
CA TRP A 21 -3.31 -6.34 15.62
C TRP A 21 -4.28 -5.18 15.45
N LYS A 22 -4.09 -4.34 14.42
CA LYS A 22 -5.01 -3.24 14.12
C LYS A 22 -6.39 -3.73 13.70
N ALA A 23 -6.46 -4.81 12.92
CA ALA A 23 -7.74 -5.40 12.51
C ALA A 23 -8.47 -5.99 13.73
N GLU A 24 -7.77 -6.78 14.54
CA GLU A 24 -8.31 -7.39 15.76
C GLU A 24 -8.79 -6.34 16.76
N ALA A 25 -7.95 -5.35 17.08
CA ALA A 25 -8.29 -4.29 18.03
C ALA A 25 -9.50 -3.47 17.56
N LYS A 26 -9.66 -3.23 16.25
CA LYS A 26 -10.83 -2.56 15.69
C LYS A 26 -12.10 -3.38 15.86
N THR A 27 -12.04 -4.70 15.63
CA THR A 27 -13.20 -5.59 15.82
C THR A 27 -13.61 -5.66 17.28
N GLN A 28 -12.66 -5.70 18.21
CA GLN A 28 -12.93 -5.78 19.65
C GLN A 28 -13.39 -4.44 20.26
N LEU A 29 -13.19 -3.30 19.57
CA LEU A 29 -13.43 -1.98 20.13
C LEU A 29 -14.89 -1.71 20.51
N GLY A 30 -15.84 -2.26 19.74
CA GLY A 30 -17.27 -2.21 20.00
C GLY A 30 -17.91 -0.81 20.05
N LEU A 31 -17.25 0.23 19.53
CA LEU A 31 -17.76 1.61 19.56
C LEU A 31 -18.87 1.84 18.52
N LEU A 32 -19.92 2.55 18.92
CA LEU A 32 -20.93 3.09 18.01
C LEU A 32 -20.44 4.39 17.34
N ALA A 33 -21.04 4.75 16.21
CA ALA A 33 -20.67 5.95 15.46
C ALA A 33 -20.86 7.23 16.29
N GLY A 34 -19.78 8.01 16.44
CA GLY A 34 -19.74 9.23 17.25
C GLY A 34 -19.22 9.02 18.67
N GLU A 35 -19.03 7.78 19.13
CA GLU A 35 -18.49 7.50 20.45
C GLU A 35 -16.97 7.71 20.52
N ARG A 36 -16.50 8.10 21.71
CA ARG A 36 -15.09 8.27 22.04
C ARG A 36 -14.76 7.52 23.32
N LYS A 37 -13.66 6.76 23.33
CA LYS A 37 -13.17 5.99 24.47
C LYS A 37 -11.71 6.36 24.77
N ALA A 38 -11.39 6.58 26.05
CA ALA A 38 -10.01 6.75 26.48
C ALA A 38 -9.29 5.40 26.47
N ALA A 39 -8.08 5.36 25.92
CA ALA A 39 -7.17 4.23 26.05
C ALA A 39 -6.39 4.43 27.36
N VAL A 40 -6.59 3.53 28.33
CA VAL A 40 -5.97 3.59 29.65
C VAL A 40 -5.12 2.35 29.87
N VAL A 41 -3.85 2.54 30.23
CA VAL A 41 -2.92 1.47 30.56
C VAL A 41 -2.25 1.85 31.88
N GLY A 42 -2.27 0.95 32.86
CA GLY A 42 -1.66 1.22 34.18
C GLY A 42 -2.25 2.43 34.92
N GLY A 43 -3.52 2.76 34.68
CA GLY A 43 -4.18 3.94 35.26
C GLY A 43 -3.87 5.26 34.53
N GLN A 44 -2.99 5.25 33.53
CA GLN A 44 -2.64 6.43 32.73
C GLN A 44 -3.39 6.44 31.40
N VAL A 45 -3.97 7.59 31.05
CA VAL A 45 -4.56 7.80 29.72
C VAL A 45 -3.44 7.98 28.70
N ILE A 46 -3.35 7.07 27.73
CA ILE A 46 -2.35 7.10 26.65
C ILE A 46 -2.91 7.66 25.34
N GLY A 47 -4.22 7.90 25.27
CA GLY A 47 -4.86 8.49 24.11
C GLY A 47 -6.37 8.32 24.12
N HIS A 48 -7.02 8.74 23.03
CA HIS A 48 -8.45 8.53 22.84
C HIS A 48 -8.72 8.00 21.44
N ILE A 49 -9.65 7.05 21.36
CA ILE A 49 -10.13 6.48 20.11
C ILE A 49 -11.55 6.96 19.89
N THR A 50 -11.82 7.54 18.72
CA THR A 50 -13.14 8.04 18.33
C THR A 50 -13.63 7.27 17.09
N MET A 51 -14.86 6.77 17.14
CA MET A 51 -15.51 6.20 15.97
C MET A 51 -16.13 7.34 15.14
N THR A 52 -15.54 7.66 13.99
CA THR A 52 -16.06 8.71 13.11
C THR A 52 -17.31 8.23 12.36
N LYS A 53 -18.17 9.16 11.97
CA LYS A 53 -19.29 8.84 11.07
C LYS A 53 -18.74 8.46 9.70
N GLY A 54 -19.27 7.38 9.12
CA GLY A 54 -18.90 6.96 7.77
C GLY A 54 -19.12 8.09 6.75
N ARG A 55 -18.16 8.30 5.86
CA ARG A 55 -18.30 9.26 4.76
C ARG A 55 -19.32 8.70 3.77
N LYS A 56 -20.34 9.49 3.41
CA LYS A 56 -21.18 9.18 2.26
C LYS A 56 -20.32 9.31 0.99
N THR A 57 -20.10 8.20 0.30
CA THR A 57 -19.47 8.17 -1.02
C THR A 57 -20.47 7.60 -2.01
N ALA A 58 -20.58 8.24 -3.17
CA ALA A 58 -21.27 7.66 -4.31
C ALA A 58 -20.26 6.86 -5.14
N ARG A 59 -20.72 5.77 -5.73
CA ARG A 59 -19.95 5.00 -6.71
C ARG A 59 -20.87 4.58 -7.84
N VAL A 60 -20.32 4.49 -9.05
CA VAL A 60 -21.04 3.89 -10.17
C VAL A 60 -21.16 2.40 -9.92
N VAL A 61 -22.39 1.89 -9.87
CA VAL A 61 -22.67 0.46 -9.63
C VAL A 61 -22.58 -0.34 -10.93
N SER A 62 -23.01 0.26 -12.04
CA SER A 62 -22.92 -0.32 -13.38
C SER A 62 -22.55 0.77 -14.38
N GLU A 63 -21.32 0.68 -14.89
CA GLU A 63 -20.81 1.65 -15.87
C GLU A 63 -21.56 1.52 -17.20
N ALA A 64 -21.80 0.30 -17.67
CA ALA A 64 -22.58 0.05 -18.89
C ALA A 64 -24.03 0.55 -18.77
N GLY A 65 -24.66 0.34 -17.60
CA GLY A 65 -26.02 0.81 -17.34
C GLY A 65 -26.11 2.33 -17.26
N LEU A 66 -25.14 2.97 -16.59
CA LEU A 66 -25.05 4.42 -16.52
C LEU A 66 -24.79 5.02 -17.91
N LEU A 67 -23.87 4.44 -18.69
CA LEU A 67 -23.57 4.86 -20.06
C LEU A 67 -24.81 4.74 -20.96
N ALA A 68 -25.56 3.65 -20.88
CA ALA A 68 -26.79 3.48 -21.64
C ALA A 68 -27.86 4.54 -21.26
N TYR A 69 -28.00 4.83 -19.96
CA TYR A 69 -28.90 5.87 -19.47
C TYR A 69 -28.49 7.28 -19.94
N VAL A 70 -27.21 7.62 -19.82
CA VAL A 70 -26.67 8.91 -20.27
C VAL A 70 -26.81 9.02 -21.79
N LYS A 71 -26.56 7.94 -22.55
CA LYS A 71 -26.74 7.92 -24.01
C LYS A 71 -28.19 8.18 -24.42
N ALA A 72 -29.15 7.70 -23.64
CA ALA A 72 -30.58 7.89 -23.92
C ALA A 72 -31.11 9.27 -23.50
N ASN A 73 -30.60 9.83 -22.40
CA ASN A 73 -31.18 11.05 -21.79
C ASN A 73 -30.33 12.31 -21.99
N TYR A 74 -29.00 12.16 -22.12
CA TYR A 74 -28.01 13.23 -22.22
C TYR A 74 -26.91 12.90 -23.24
N PRO A 75 -27.24 12.70 -24.53
CA PRO A 75 -26.27 12.26 -25.53
C PRO A 75 -25.13 13.26 -25.79
N SER A 76 -25.33 14.55 -25.49
CA SER A 76 -24.30 15.59 -25.58
C SER A 76 -23.19 15.46 -24.54
N GLU A 77 -23.43 14.71 -23.47
CA GLU A 77 -22.48 14.49 -22.37
C GLU A 77 -21.60 13.24 -22.57
N ILE A 78 -21.63 12.64 -23.78
CA ILE A 78 -20.78 11.50 -24.12
C ILE A 78 -19.62 11.95 -24.99
N GLU A 79 -18.42 11.82 -24.45
CA GLU A 79 -17.18 11.96 -25.20
C GLU A 79 -16.77 10.59 -25.77
N VAL A 80 -16.33 10.59 -27.03
CA VAL A 80 -15.75 9.42 -27.69
C VAL A 80 -14.28 9.72 -27.93
N GLU A 81 -13.41 9.08 -27.17
CA GLU A 81 -11.97 9.24 -27.28
C GLU A 81 -11.34 8.12 -28.13
N GLU A 82 -10.42 8.50 -29.02
CA GLU A 82 -9.53 7.55 -29.68
C GLU A 82 -8.40 7.17 -28.73
N ARG A 83 -8.31 5.89 -28.37
CA ARG A 83 -7.29 5.38 -27.45
C ARG A 83 -6.59 4.15 -28.01
N ILE A 84 -5.30 4.03 -27.71
CA ILE A 84 -4.54 2.80 -27.96
C ILE A 84 -5.17 1.67 -27.12
N ARG A 85 -5.37 0.50 -27.74
CA ARG A 85 -5.90 -0.67 -27.03
C ARG A 85 -5.01 -1.02 -25.82
N PRO A 86 -5.54 -1.10 -24.59
CA PRO A 86 -4.70 -1.28 -23.39
C PRO A 86 -3.80 -2.51 -23.42
N ALA A 87 -4.28 -3.62 -24.01
CA ALA A 87 -3.50 -4.84 -24.17
C ALA A 87 -2.30 -4.65 -25.11
N PHE A 88 -2.49 -3.91 -26.21
CA PHE A 88 -1.43 -3.61 -27.17
C PHE A 88 -0.41 -2.64 -26.57
N LEU A 89 -0.88 -1.59 -25.88
CA LEU A 89 -0.01 -0.67 -25.17
C LEU A 89 0.86 -1.38 -24.13
N LYS A 90 0.28 -2.30 -23.35
CA LYS A 90 1.03 -3.08 -22.36
C LYS A 90 2.14 -3.91 -23.02
N GLN A 91 1.84 -4.60 -24.12
CA GLN A 91 2.84 -5.36 -24.87
C GLN A 91 3.98 -4.47 -25.36
N LEU A 92 3.63 -3.30 -25.90
CA LEU A 92 4.59 -2.30 -26.39
C LEU A 92 5.54 -1.82 -25.28
N LEU A 93 4.99 -1.50 -24.11
CA LEU A 93 5.76 -1.08 -22.94
C LEU A 93 6.65 -2.21 -22.39
N ASP A 94 6.13 -3.44 -22.30
CA ASP A 94 6.90 -4.61 -21.84
C ASP A 94 8.07 -4.93 -22.78
N GLU A 95 7.91 -4.77 -24.09
CA GLU A 95 8.99 -4.92 -25.06
C GLU A 95 10.03 -3.81 -24.95
N THR A 96 9.56 -2.57 -24.82
CA THR A 96 10.42 -1.38 -24.70
C THR A 96 11.28 -1.46 -23.44
N ALA A 97 10.71 -1.88 -22.32
CA ALA A 97 11.42 -2.08 -21.06
C ALA A 97 12.52 -3.17 -21.16
N LYS A 98 12.31 -4.23 -21.96
CA LYS A 98 13.32 -5.29 -22.18
C LYS A 98 14.43 -4.85 -23.13
N LYS A 99 14.09 -4.11 -24.19
CA LYS A 99 15.02 -3.66 -25.22
C LYS A 99 15.80 -2.41 -24.81
N GLY A 100 15.32 -1.67 -23.80
CA GLY A 100 15.93 -0.43 -23.31
C GLY A 100 15.59 0.80 -24.15
N ALA A 101 14.84 0.62 -25.24
CA ALA A 101 14.36 1.69 -26.12
C ALA A 101 13.10 1.20 -26.85
N PHE A 102 12.27 2.13 -27.30
CA PHE A 102 11.13 1.80 -28.15
C PHE A 102 11.62 1.57 -29.58
N VAL A 103 11.36 0.38 -30.13
CA VAL A 103 11.88 -0.04 -31.43
C VAL A 103 10.74 -0.58 -32.30
N ASP A 104 10.65 -0.10 -33.53
CA ASP A 104 9.68 -0.57 -34.53
C ASP A 104 10.04 -1.97 -35.09
N THR A 105 9.14 -2.58 -35.87
CA THR A 105 9.35 -3.87 -36.53
C THR A 105 10.57 -3.91 -37.45
N ASP A 106 10.98 -2.76 -37.98
CA ASP A 106 12.17 -2.62 -38.84
C ASP A 106 13.48 -2.38 -38.05
N GLY A 107 13.43 -2.40 -36.71
CA GLY A 107 14.61 -2.19 -35.86
C GLY A 107 14.97 -0.71 -35.64
N VAL A 108 14.13 0.22 -36.09
CA VAL A 108 14.33 1.67 -35.93
C VAL A 108 13.89 2.09 -34.52
N VAL A 109 14.79 2.78 -33.81
CA VAL A 109 14.48 3.37 -32.50
C VAL A 109 13.57 4.59 -32.70
N ILE A 110 12.41 4.59 -32.04
CA ILE A 110 11.47 5.70 -32.06
C ILE A 110 11.60 6.50 -30.78
N ASP A 111 12.29 7.63 -30.86
CA ASP A 111 12.53 8.52 -29.73
C ASP A 111 11.31 9.42 -29.41
N GLY A 112 11.15 9.78 -28.14
CA GLY A 112 10.13 10.73 -27.68
C GLY A 112 8.70 10.19 -27.51
N LEU A 113 8.42 8.93 -27.84
CA LEU A 113 7.08 8.31 -27.66
C LEU A 113 6.97 7.47 -26.37
N ILE A 114 8.01 6.70 -26.04
CA ILE A 114 8.08 5.90 -24.82
C ILE A 114 9.50 6.03 -24.28
N ASP A 115 9.60 6.56 -23.06
CA ASP A 115 10.87 6.68 -22.35
C ASP A 115 11.09 5.47 -21.42
N VAL A 116 12.34 5.05 -21.28
CA VAL A 116 12.74 3.95 -20.39
C VAL A 116 13.52 4.55 -19.23
N ALA A 117 12.82 4.79 -18.12
CA ALA A 117 13.46 5.19 -16.88
C ALA A 117 13.90 3.95 -16.09
N GLN A 118 15.19 3.87 -15.77
CA GLN A 118 15.72 2.92 -14.79
C GLN A 118 15.69 3.56 -13.40
N GLY A 119 14.90 2.99 -12.49
CA GLY A 119 14.91 3.40 -11.09
C GLY A 119 16.14 2.87 -10.34
N ASP A 120 16.57 3.60 -9.31
CA ASP A 120 17.69 3.17 -8.48
C ASP A 120 17.41 1.85 -7.75
N PRO A 121 18.41 0.96 -7.57
CA PRO A 121 18.27 -0.23 -6.76
C PRO A 121 17.87 0.12 -5.32
N TYR A 122 16.90 -0.60 -4.77
CA TYR A 122 16.43 -0.41 -3.39
C TYR A 122 16.40 -1.74 -2.62
N PRO A 123 16.66 -1.72 -1.29
CA PRO A 123 16.62 -2.92 -0.48
C PRO A 123 15.19 -3.44 -0.32
N THR A 124 15.02 -4.76 -0.36
CA THR A 124 13.74 -5.43 -0.06
C THR A 124 13.96 -6.45 1.06
N ALA A 125 13.00 -6.59 1.96
CA ALA A 125 13.07 -7.54 3.08
C ALA A 125 12.08 -8.68 2.86
N ARG A 126 12.58 -9.92 2.94
CA ARG A 126 11.78 -11.15 2.99
C ARG A 126 12.12 -11.90 4.27
N LEU A 127 11.10 -12.30 5.00
CA LEU A 127 11.26 -13.03 6.25
C LEU A 127 11.47 -14.53 5.96
N ALA A 128 12.26 -15.20 6.80
CA ALA A 128 12.35 -16.65 6.82
C ALA A 128 11.02 -17.28 7.31
N GLU A 129 10.81 -18.57 7.04
CA GLU A 129 9.58 -19.30 7.42
C GLU A 129 9.33 -19.24 8.94
N ASP A 130 10.37 -19.45 9.75
CA ASP A 130 10.30 -19.40 11.23
C ASP A 130 10.69 -18.03 11.82
N ALA A 131 10.68 -16.97 11.01
CA ALA A 131 11.07 -15.63 11.45
C ALA A 131 10.20 -15.14 12.62
N ASP A 132 8.95 -15.58 12.69
CA ASP A 132 8.02 -15.14 13.73
C ASP A 132 8.47 -15.54 15.14
N ILE A 133 8.77 -16.82 15.35
CA ILE A 133 9.25 -17.35 16.63
C ILE A 133 10.60 -16.72 16.98
N THR A 134 11.48 -16.62 15.97
CA THR A 134 12.84 -16.14 16.16
C THR A 134 12.87 -14.66 16.54
N ILE A 135 12.15 -13.81 15.80
CA ILE A 135 12.08 -12.37 16.05
C ILE A 135 11.41 -12.09 17.40
N ALA A 136 10.30 -12.77 17.73
CA ALA A 136 9.67 -12.61 19.04
C ALA A 136 10.60 -13.03 20.19
N GLY A 137 11.34 -14.13 20.03
CA GLY A 137 12.33 -14.58 21.00
C GLY A 137 13.52 -13.62 21.15
N LEU A 138 13.97 -12.98 20.06
CA LEU A 138 15.05 -11.99 20.11
C LEU A 138 14.58 -10.65 20.70
N LEU A 139 13.35 -10.23 20.39
CA LEU A 139 12.75 -9.01 20.91
C LEU A 139 12.51 -9.09 22.43
N SER A 140 11.95 -10.20 22.91
CA SER A 140 11.70 -10.43 24.35
C SER A 140 12.97 -10.45 25.21
N ARG A 141 14.09 -10.91 24.64
CA ARG A 141 15.41 -10.92 25.30
C ARG A 141 16.20 -9.62 25.11
N GLY A 142 15.64 -8.65 24.39
CA GLY A 142 16.31 -7.38 24.09
C GLY A 142 17.53 -7.52 23.16
N ALA A 143 17.71 -8.67 22.51
CA ALA A 143 18.78 -8.93 21.54
C ALA A 143 18.49 -8.33 20.15
N LEU A 144 17.23 -7.97 19.90
CA LEU A 144 16.77 -7.26 18.72
C LEU A 144 15.85 -6.13 19.17
N GLY A 145 15.97 -4.95 18.57
CA GLY A 145 15.16 -3.79 18.94
C GLY A 145 15.48 -2.58 18.10
N ILE A 146 14.61 -1.59 18.14
CA ILE A 146 14.83 -0.29 17.49
C ILE A 146 15.55 0.59 18.51
N ASP A 147 16.81 0.96 18.22
CA ASP A 147 17.54 1.97 19.00
C ASP A 147 16.72 3.27 18.99
N GLY A 148 16.16 3.64 20.15
CA GLY A 148 15.26 4.78 20.32
C GLY A 148 14.17 4.58 21.37
N LEU A 149 13.70 3.33 21.58
CA LEU A 149 12.73 3.05 22.66
C LEU A 149 13.39 3.04 24.06
N ARG A 150 14.68 2.69 24.14
CA ARG A 150 15.45 2.68 25.40
C ARG A 150 15.96 4.06 25.86
N GLN A 151 15.92 5.07 24.99
CA GLN A 151 16.39 6.43 25.33
C GLN A 151 15.31 7.31 25.99
N ILE A 152 14.08 6.81 26.12
CA ILE A 152 12.97 7.53 26.76
C ILE A 152 12.95 7.27 28.29
N GLU A 153 13.76 6.33 28.78
CA GLU A 153 13.90 6.01 30.20
C GLU A 153 15.13 6.65 30.89
N GLN A 154 15.81 7.60 30.24
CA GLN A 154 16.90 8.39 30.86
C GLN A 154 16.47 9.83 31.14
#